data_AF-A0A4U8SF23-F1
#
_entry.id   AF-A0A4U8SF23-F1
#
_cell.length_a   1.000
_cell.length_b   1.000
_cell.length_c   1.000
_cell.angle_alpha   90.00
_cell.angle_beta   90.00
_cell.angle_gamma   90.00
#
_symmetry.space_group_name_H-M   'P 1'
#
loop_
_entity.id
_entity.type
_entity.pdbx_description
1 polymer ?
#
loop_
_entity_poly.entity_id
_entity_poly.type
_entity_poly.pdbx_seq_one_letter_code
_entity_poly.pdbx_strand_id
1 'polypeptide(L)'
;MSVYSKSNMEAILLKHDVLLIDGYSLSKAFFDKEYDSFLEPILKKLKKQISLPYSIFDKLRQNSRLNKKYFGIQRYIVVTHDYKTIVEVIQKNQDKKVLVIVGSRITGNQVVKHRQTAIFFDKSGFSTFDKNRAKSQTHRVQIRNLSVGKMKINADIPILNERAYYKHKNKSISVTLVKQLAEGGEGIVYETDSNNLVAKIYKTDEKDKKELKAPAYTQKKLKKFETIKLDPDCRQHVYLPLHTLYNSQNECIGFLMNKADDSKPIQYILGGSKERKKHYPNYRYKDLIEMCIKFLKLSIKLHKEGIIIGDINTNNVLFDTKNNISFIDCDSFQIDNFPCPVTTEAFLLPAHRGKDMKKFMRSLADEYYAIAVFLFLLTHFGRYPYDCKGSRSRDECQGDMTFPYIVGGNSKKAPDMGQKYWEKLNKTLQECFYQTFQKGGKYANEKKFLKPKKWLQHFEKFHKSL
;
A
#
# COMPACT_ATOMS: atom_id res chain seq x y z
N MET A 1 -14.31 1.69 -22.04
CA MET A 1 -15.16 2.88 -21.80
C MET A 1 -15.27 3.59 -23.12
N SER A 2 -16.48 3.80 -23.62
CA SER A 2 -16.71 4.62 -24.81
C SER A 2 -16.58 6.09 -24.39
N VAL A 3 -15.77 6.84 -25.13
CA VAL A 3 -15.68 8.30 -24.97
C VAL A 3 -16.98 8.90 -25.49
N TYR A 4 -17.56 9.85 -24.75
CA TYR A 4 -18.77 10.53 -25.18
C TYR A 4 -18.48 11.39 -26.41
N SER A 5 -19.27 11.23 -27.46
CA SER A 5 -19.41 12.25 -28.50
C SER A 5 -20.16 13.46 -27.95
N LYS A 6 -20.08 14.62 -28.62
CA LYS A 6 -20.85 15.81 -28.24
C LYS A 6 -22.35 15.53 -28.19
N SER A 7 -22.90 14.82 -29.18
CA SER A 7 -24.32 14.44 -29.23
C SER A 7 -24.74 13.54 -28.06
N ASN A 8 -23.91 12.55 -27.71
CA ASN A 8 -24.21 11.66 -26.57
C ASN A 8 -24.11 12.39 -25.23
N MET A 9 -23.16 13.32 -25.09
CA MET A 9 -23.03 14.17 -23.90
C MET A 9 -24.23 15.12 -23.76
N GLU A 10 -24.70 15.73 -24.86
CA GLU A 10 -25.91 16.55 -24.86
C GLU A 10 -27.14 15.75 -24.38
N ALA A 11 -27.36 14.57 -24.99
CA ALA A 11 -28.48 13.71 -24.66
C ALA A 11 -28.47 13.25 -23.21
N ILE A 12 -27.30 12.89 -22.66
CA ILE A 12 -27.21 12.44 -21.28
C ILE A 12 -27.40 13.58 -20.29
N LEU A 13 -26.85 14.77 -20.55
CA LEU A 13 -27.07 15.93 -19.69
C LEU A 13 -28.53 16.37 -19.67
N LEU A 14 -29.24 16.27 -20.80
CA LEU A 14 -30.68 16.57 -20.87
C LEU A 14 -31.53 15.63 -20.02
N LYS A 15 -31.19 14.33 -20.00
CA LYS A 15 -31.93 13.28 -19.28
C LYS A 15 -31.82 13.34 -17.74
N HIS A 16 -30.99 14.22 -17.19
CA HIS A 16 -30.75 14.31 -15.75
C HIS A 16 -31.17 15.67 -15.19
N ASP A 17 -31.78 15.64 -14.02
CA ASP A 17 -32.35 16.80 -13.33
C ASP A 17 -31.28 17.54 -12.52
N VAL A 18 -30.37 16.77 -11.91
CA VAL A 18 -29.29 17.32 -11.06
C VAL A 18 -27.94 16.94 -11.66
N LEU A 19 -27.12 17.94 -11.94
CA LEU A 19 -25.78 17.79 -12.49
C LEU A 19 -24.75 18.17 -11.44
N LEU A 20 -23.81 17.28 -11.16
CA LEU A 20 -22.75 17.48 -10.17
C LEU A 20 -21.36 17.22 -10.76
N ILE A 21 -20.34 17.79 -10.12
CA ILE A 21 -18.95 17.49 -10.39
C ILE A 21 -18.15 17.30 -9.10
N ASP A 22 -17.22 16.34 -9.10
CA ASP A 22 -16.29 16.16 -8.00
C ASP A 22 -15.06 17.09 -8.10
N GLY A 23 -14.49 17.44 -6.96
CA GLY A 23 -13.28 18.27 -6.92
C GLY A 23 -12.07 17.59 -7.55
N TYR A 24 -12.10 16.27 -7.67
CA TYR A 24 -10.99 15.54 -8.28
C TYR A 24 -10.96 15.68 -9.80
N SER A 25 -12.12 15.75 -10.49
CA SER A 25 -12.22 16.11 -11.90
C SER A 25 -11.55 17.46 -12.15
N LEU A 26 -11.92 18.46 -11.33
CA LEU A 26 -11.36 19.81 -11.38
C LEU A 26 -9.85 19.83 -11.12
N SER A 27 -9.33 18.93 -10.27
CA SER A 27 -7.89 18.85 -10.00
C SER A 27 -7.04 18.31 -11.16
N LYS A 28 -7.65 17.71 -12.20
CA LYS A 28 -6.90 17.12 -13.32
C LYS A 28 -6.36 18.21 -14.24
N ALA A 29 -5.10 18.05 -14.64
CA ALA A 29 -4.38 19.02 -15.47
C ALA A 29 -5.04 19.28 -16.84
N PHE A 30 -5.70 18.28 -17.42
CA PHE A 30 -6.31 18.39 -18.75
C PHE A 30 -7.79 18.82 -18.70
N PHE A 31 -8.36 19.04 -17.50
CA PHE A 31 -9.77 19.39 -17.38
C PHE A 31 -10.10 20.72 -18.03
N ASP A 32 -9.22 21.73 -17.97
CA ASP A 32 -9.52 23.06 -18.53
C ASP A 32 -9.69 23.00 -20.04
N LYS A 33 -8.72 22.38 -20.73
CA LYS A 33 -8.79 22.18 -22.18
C LYS A 33 -10.05 21.44 -22.61
N GLU A 34 -10.42 20.37 -21.91
CA GLU A 34 -11.63 19.59 -22.20
C GLU A 34 -12.91 20.33 -21.81
N TYR A 35 -12.88 21.14 -20.76
CA TYR A 35 -14.00 22.00 -20.40
C TYR A 35 -14.27 23.01 -21.51
N ASP A 36 -13.27 23.80 -21.90
CA ASP A 36 -13.40 24.88 -22.89
C ASP A 36 -13.83 24.33 -24.28
N SER A 37 -13.19 23.25 -24.73
CA SER A 37 -13.39 22.73 -26.10
C SER A 37 -14.60 21.79 -26.26
N PHE A 38 -15.04 21.16 -25.17
CA PHE A 38 -16.06 20.11 -25.21
C PHE A 38 -17.26 20.40 -24.32
N LEU A 39 -17.07 20.66 -23.02
CA LEU A 39 -18.18 20.72 -22.06
C LEU A 39 -18.89 22.09 -22.03
N GLU A 40 -18.14 23.20 -22.06
CA GLU A 40 -18.70 24.56 -22.00
C GLU A 40 -19.66 24.85 -23.18
N PRO A 41 -19.34 24.54 -24.44
CA PRO A 41 -20.26 24.79 -25.56
C PRO A 41 -21.58 24.03 -25.40
N ILE A 42 -21.54 22.83 -24.83
CA ILE A 42 -22.71 22.00 -24.56
C ILE A 42 -23.56 22.62 -23.44
N LEU A 43 -22.94 22.98 -22.31
CA LEU A 43 -23.65 23.60 -21.18
C LEU A 43 -24.30 24.93 -21.60
N LYS A 44 -23.58 25.74 -22.40
CA LYS A 44 -24.09 26.98 -22.99
C LYS A 44 -25.31 26.72 -23.89
N LYS A 45 -25.22 25.75 -24.81
CA LYS A 45 -26.32 25.37 -25.71
C LYS A 45 -27.55 24.90 -24.93
N LEU A 46 -27.35 24.06 -23.91
CA LEU A 46 -28.42 23.48 -23.11
C LEU A 46 -28.96 24.42 -22.03
N LYS A 47 -28.32 25.60 -21.81
CA LYS A 47 -28.60 26.51 -20.69
C LYS A 47 -28.61 25.80 -19.32
N LYS A 48 -27.72 24.81 -19.14
CA LYS A 48 -27.58 24.04 -17.89
C LYS A 48 -26.33 24.45 -17.13
N GLN A 49 -26.38 24.34 -15.81
CA GLN A 49 -25.24 24.49 -14.91
C GLN A 49 -24.97 23.18 -14.18
N ILE A 50 -23.72 23.00 -13.77
CA ILE A 50 -23.27 21.88 -12.94
C ILE A 50 -22.99 22.40 -11.54
N SER A 51 -23.57 21.79 -10.53
CA SER A 51 -23.39 22.21 -9.15
C SER A 51 -22.12 21.62 -8.53
N LEU A 52 -21.40 22.46 -7.80
CA LEU A 52 -20.22 22.11 -7.01
C LEU A 52 -20.56 22.27 -5.52
N PRO A 53 -20.69 21.18 -4.74
CA PRO A 53 -20.97 21.27 -3.32
C PRO A 53 -19.95 22.13 -2.54
N TYR A 54 -20.42 22.97 -1.61
CA TYR A 54 -19.59 23.96 -0.91
C TYR A 54 -18.38 23.33 -0.20
N SER A 55 -18.50 22.17 0.44
CA SER A 55 -17.32 21.56 1.12
C SER A 55 -16.23 21.09 0.17
N ILE A 56 -16.59 20.87 -1.11
CA ILE A 56 -15.63 20.57 -2.18
C ILE A 56 -14.97 21.87 -2.62
N PHE A 57 -15.75 22.92 -2.85
CA PHE A 57 -15.24 24.25 -3.17
C PHE A 57 -14.31 24.80 -2.07
N ASP A 58 -14.68 24.66 -0.80
CA ASP A 58 -13.90 25.11 0.36
C ASP A 58 -12.50 24.47 0.40
N LYS A 59 -12.38 23.20 0.00
CA LYS A 59 -11.09 22.52 -0.15
C LYS A 59 -10.32 22.97 -1.39
N LEU A 60 -11.02 23.28 -2.49
CA LEU A 60 -10.40 23.77 -3.72
C LEU A 60 -9.80 25.17 -3.54
N ARG A 61 -10.52 26.07 -2.85
CA ARG A 61 -10.06 27.46 -2.63
C ARG A 61 -8.80 27.56 -1.76
N GLN A 62 -8.54 26.58 -0.90
CA GLN A 62 -7.30 26.48 -0.11
C GLN A 62 -6.06 26.23 -0.98
N ASN A 63 -6.23 25.80 -2.24
CA ASN A 63 -5.15 25.64 -3.19
C ASN A 63 -5.16 26.79 -4.21
N SER A 64 -4.18 27.69 -4.12
CA SER A 64 -4.11 28.91 -4.95
C SER A 64 -4.24 28.65 -6.46
N ARG A 65 -3.62 27.58 -6.96
CA ARG A 65 -3.69 27.18 -8.38
C ARG A 65 -5.09 26.72 -8.77
N LEU A 66 -5.72 25.86 -7.97
CA LEU A 66 -7.06 25.35 -8.24
C LEU A 66 -8.12 26.43 -8.05
N ASN A 67 -7.91 27.36 -7.12
CA ASN A 67 -8.77 28.52 -6.93
C ASN A 67 -8.76 29.42 -8.18
N LYS A 68 -7.57 29.77 -8.70
CA LYS A 68 -7.44 30.56 -9.94
C LYS A 68 -8.12 29.86 -11.13
N LYS A 69 -7.97 28.55 -11.23
CA LYS A 69 -8.63 27.73 -12.24
C LYS A 69 -10.16 27.79 -12.14
N TYR A 70 -10.71 27.70 -10.93
CA TYR A 70 -12.16 27.74 -10.73
C TYR A 70 -12.80 29.05 -11.24
N PHE A 71 -12.11 30.19 -11.08
CA PHE A 71 -12.58 31.48 -11.60
C PHE A 71 -12.85 31.46 -13.12
N GLY A 72 -12.12 30.63 -13.89
CA GLY A 72 -12.34 30.51 -15.34
C GLY A 72 -13.59 29.72 -15.73
N ILE A 73 -14.09 28.86 -14.86
CA ILE A 73 -15.17 27.88 -15.16
C ILE A 73 -16.45 28.11 -14.36
N GLN A 74 -16.44 29.07 -13.42
CA GLN A 74 -17.53 29.34 -12.48
C GLN A 74 -18.85 29.74 -13.15
N ARG A 75 -18.82 30.16 -14.42
CA ARG A 75 -20.02 30.51 -15.20
C ARG A 75 -21.01 29.34 -15.32
N TYR A 76 -20.49 28.12 -15.51
CA TYR A 76 -21.33 26.92 -15.66
C TYR A 76 -21.05 25.86 -14.60
N ILE A 77 -20.04 26.05 -13.74
CA ILE A 77 -19.79 25.21 -12.56
C ILE A 77 -20.01 26.05 -11.32
N VAL A 78 -21.22 26.01 -10.77
CA VAL A 78 -21.69 26.94 -9.74
C VAL A 78 -21.62 26.30 -8.36
N VAL A 79 -21.09 27.03 -7.37
CA VAL A 79 -21.08 26.55 -5.98
C VAL A 79 -22.51 26.52 -5.44
N THR A 80 -22.91 25.39 -4.87
CA THR A 80 -24.15 25.26 -4.09
C THR A 80 -23.84 25.12 -2.60
N HIS A 81 -24.58 25.86 -1.77
CA HIS A 81 -24.50 25.79 -0.31
C HIS A 81 -25.55 24.84 0.28
N ASP A 82 -26.48 24.35 -0.55
CA ASP A 82 -27.59 23.49 -0.15
C ASP A 82 -27.10 22.10 0.32
N TYR A 83 -25.89 21.72 -0.12
CA TYR A 83 -25.29 20.42 0.13
C TYR A 83 -23.79 20.52 0.41
N LYS A 84 -23.32 19.76 1.40
CA LYS A 84 -21.88 19.71 1.71
C LYS A 84 -21.18 18.70 0.82
N THR A 85 -21.77 17.54 0.53
CA THR A 85 -21.10 16.46 -0.21
C THR A 85 -21.93 15.89 -1.36
N ILE A 86 -21.30 15.23 -2.34
CA ILE A 86 -22.00 14.54 -3.44
C ILE A 86 -22.98 13.50 -2.92
N VAL A 87 -22.63 12.78 -1.85
CA VAL A 87 -23.49 11.76 -1.24
C VAL A 87 -24.74 12.39 -0.64
N GLU A 88 -24.61 13.53 0.05
CA GLU A 88 -25.76 14.27 0.57
C GLU A 88 -26.71 14.73 -0.53
N VAL A 89 -26.18 15.23 -1.66
CA VAL A 89 -27.03 15.62 -2.80
C VAL A 89 -27.82 14.42 -3.31
N ILE A 90 -27.15 13.28 -3.50
CA ILE A 90 -27.78 12.05 -3.98
C ILE A 90 -28.85 11.55 -3.00
N GLN A 91 -28.56 11.56 -1.70
CA GLN A 91 -29.49 11.09 -0.68
C GLN A 91 -30.73 11.98 -0.51
N LYS A 92 -30.59 13.29 -0.76
CA LYS A 92 -31.70 14.25 -0.69
C LYS A 92 -32.50 14.37 -2.00
N ASN A 93 -32.00 13.82 -3.10
CA ASN A 93 -32.65 13.85 -4.42
C ASN A 93 -32.86 12.41 -4.94
N GLN A 94 -33.36 11.51 -4.10
CA GLN A 94 -33.57 10.09 -4.48
C GLN A 94 -34.65 9.90 -5.55
N ASP A 95 -35.58 10.86 -5.64
CA ASP A 95 -36.65 10.96 -6.62
C ASP A 95 -36.18 11.50 -7.98
N LYS A 96 -34.97 12.07 -8.05
CA LYS A 96 -34.44 12.68 -9.27
C LYS A 96 -33.32 11.87 -9.91
N LYS A 97 -33.11 12.08 -11.20
CA LYS A 97 -31.96 11.55 -11.94
C LYS A 97 -30.76 12.44 -11.73
N VAL A 98 -29.80 11.95 -10.95
CA VAL A 98 -28.56 12.64 -10.62
C VAL A 98 -27.43 12.12 -11.52
N LEU A 99 -26.72 13.05 -12.16
CA LEU A 99 -25.51 12.77 -12.91
C LEU A 99 -24.31 13.42 -12.23
N VAL A 100 -23.24 12.65 -12.06
CA VAL A 100 -22.00 13.15 -11.46
C VAL A 100 -20.82 12.95 -12.40
N ILE A 101 -20.14 14.03 -12.74
CA ILE A 101 -18.82 14.00 -13.39
C ILE A 101 -17.78 13.68 -12.31
N VAL A 102 -17.12 12.53 -12.46
CA VAL A 102 -16.19 12.00 -11.47
C VAL A 102 -14.81 11.80 -12.08
N GLY A 103 -13.79 12.33 -11.42
CA GLY A 103 -12.41 12.05 -11.78
C GLY A 103 -11.91 10.79 -11.08
N SER A 104 -12.54 10.45 -9.95
CA SER A 104 -12.11 9.41 -9.02
C SER A 104 -13.05 8.22 -9.09
N ARG A 105 -12.48 7.01 -9.17
CA ARG A 105 -13.30 5.79 -9.15
C ARG A 105 -13.99 5.54 -7.82
N ILE A 106 -13.47 6.09 -6.73
CA ILE A 106 -14.11 5.98 -5.42
C ILE A 106 -15.45 6.73 -5.46
N THR A 107 -15.43 7.99 -5.88
CA THR A 107 -16.64 8.80 -6.05
C THR A 107 -17.60 8.14 -7.05
N GLY A 108 -17.09 7.72 -8.22
CA GLY A 108 -17.93 7.05 -9.22
C GLY A 108 -18.60 5.78 -8.70
N ASN A 109 -17.88 4.95 -7.93
CA ASN A 109 -18.46 3.77 -7.29
C ASN A 109 -19.54 4.12 -6.27
N GLN A 110 -19.41 5.22 -5.53
CA GLN A 110 -20.44 5.70 -4.61
C GLN A 110 -21.69 6.16 -5.35
N VAL A 111 -21.53 6.86 -6.47
CA VAL A 111 -22.63 7.34 -7.32
C VAL A 111 -23.44 6.15 -7.87
N VAL A 112 -22.77 5.20 -8.52
CA VAL A 112 -23.45 4.02 -9.08
C VAL A 112 -24.01 3.08 -8.01
N LYS A 113 -23.43 3.07 -6.79
CA LYS A 113 -24.00 2.33 -5.65
C LYS A 113 -25.40 2.83 -5.27
N HIS A 114 -25.65 4.13 -5.42
CA HIS A 114 -26.97 4.73 -5.19
C HIS A 114 -27.85 4.72 -6.45
N ARG A 115 -27.52 3.88 -7.45
CA ARG A 115 -28.26 3.77 -8.73
C ARG A 115 -28.32 5.08 -9.52
N GLN A 116 -27.33 5.96 -9.34
CA GLN A 116 -27.20 7.21 -10.07
C GLN A 116 -26.13 7.14 -11.16
N THR A 117 -26.11 8.10 -12.07
CA THR A 117 -25.25 8.09 -13.26
C THR A 117 -23.89 8.74 -12.98
N ALA A 118 -22.81 8.05 -13.34
CA ALA A 118 -21.46 8.59 -13.28
C ALA A 118 -20.83 8.73 -14.68
N ILE A 119 -20.26 9.90 -14.97
CA ILE A 119 -19.39 10.13 -16.13
C ILE A 119 -17.96 10.19 -15.64
N PHE A 120 -17.09 9.34 -16.17
CA PHE A 120 -15.68 9.33 -15.80
C PHE A 120 -14.90 10.33 -16.66
N PHE A 121 -14.21 11.27 -16.02
CA PHE A 121 -13.30 12.18 -16.69
C PHE A 121 -11.85 11.72 -16.51
N ASP A 122 -11.11 11.45 -17.59
CA ASP A 122 -9.68 11.15 -17.54
C ASP A 122 -8.89 11.74 -18.73
N LYS A 123 -7.69 11.22 -19.02
CA LYS A 123 -6.85 11.72 -20.13
C LYS A 123 -7.47 11.54 -21.51
N SER A 124 -8.47 10.65 -21.64
CA SER A 124 -9.21 10.41 -22.87
C SER A 124 -10.47 11.29 -22.99
N GLY A 125 -10.69 12.20 -22.05
CA GLY A 125 -11.88 13.06 -22.00
C GLY A 125 -12.99 12.47 -21.13
N PHE A 126 -14.24 12.76 -21.49
CA PHE A 126 -15.43 12.28 -20.79
C PHE A 126 -15.86 10.92 -21.33
N SER A 127 -16.01 9.92 -20.47
CA SER A 127 -16.34 8.55 -20.87
C SER A 127 -17.34 7.88 -19.91
N THR A 128 -17.98 6.80 -20.37
CA THR A 128 -18.89 5.99 -19.54
C THR A 128 -18.17 5.43 -18.32
N PHE A 129 -18.71 5.56 -17.11
CA PHE A 129 -18.08 4.99 -15.93
C PHE A 129 -18.20 3.45 -15.88
N ASP A 130 -17.06 2.75 -15.78
CA ASP A 130 -17.00 1.28 -15.66
C ASP A 130 -16.61 0.85 -14.23
N LYS A 131 -17.56 0.21 -13.53
CA LYS A 131 -17.43 -0.29 -12.15
C LYS A 131 -16.43 -1.44 -12.02
N ASN A 132 -16.18 -2.21 -13.08
CA ASN A 132 -15.40 -3.45 -13.04
C ASN A 132 -13.90 -3.26 -13.34
N ARG A 133 -13.48 -2.04 -13.71
CA ARG A 133 -12.07 -1.77 -14.04
C ARG A 133 -11.23 -1.66 -12.77
N ALA A 134 -10.13 -2.42 -12.71
CA ALA A 134 -9.22 -2.50 -11.56
C ALA A 134 -8.74 -1.11 -11.06
N LYS A 135 -8.88 -0.86 -9.75
CA LYS A 135 -8.60 0.42 -9.07
C LYS A 135 -7.26 1.01 -9.53
N SER A 136 -7.29 2.17 -10.20
CA SER A 136 -6.14 3.05 -10.32
C SER A 136 -5.88 3.66 -8.94
N GLN A 137 -5.06 2.99 -8.13
CA GLN A 137 -4.62 3.51 -6.84
C GLN A 137 -3.57 4.61 -7.08
N THR A 138 -4.03 5.83 -7.26
CA THR A 138 -3.18 7.02 -7.15
C THR A 138 -3.91 8.06 -6.32
N HIS A 139 -4.12 7.77 -5.03
CA HIS A 139 -4.32 8.82 -4.03
C HIS A 139 -3.69 8.45 -2.69
N ARG A 140 -2.70 9.24 -2.29
CA ARG A 140 -2.33 9.45 -0.89
C ARG A 140 -3.59 9.90 -0.14
N VAL A 141 -4.24 8.96 0.52
CA VAL A 141 -5.29 9.28 1.49
C VAL A 141 -4.57 9.80 2.72
N GLN A 142 -4.74 11.09 3.02
CA GLN A 142 -4.49 11.56 4.40
C GLN A 142 -5.40 10.76 5.32
N ILE A 143 -4.84 10.24 6.40
CA ILE A 143 -5.57 9.54 7.46
C ILE A 143 -6.58 10.53 8.07
N ARG A 144 -7.80 10.57 7.54
CA ARG A 144 -8.89 11.35 8.15
C ARG A 144 -9.79 10.35 8.90
N ASN A 145 -9.90 10.55 10.22
CA ASN A 145 -10.77 9.86 11.18
C ASN A 145 -10.29 8.51 11.77
N LEU A 146 -9.00 8.19 11.77
CA LEU A 146 -8.50 7.12 12.66
C LEU A 146 -8.22 7.70 14.04
N SER A 147 -8.71 7.04 15.10
CA SER A 147 -8.26 7.34 16.46
C SER A 147 -6.80 6.93 16.58
N VAL A 148 -5.92 7.92 16.76
CA VAL A 148 -4.46 7.75 16.81
C VAL A 148 -3.95 7.58 18.25
N GLY A 149 -4.83 7.72 19.24
CA GLY A 149 -4.51 7.38 20.64
C GLY A 149 -4.15 5.90 20.79
N LYS A 150 -3.72 5.47 21.97
CA LYS A 150 -3.46 4.05 22.24
C LYS A 150 -4.73 3.30 22.58
N MET A 151 -4.72 1.98 22.40
CA MET A 151 -5.77 1.12 22.93
C MET A 151 -5.77 1.21 24.45
N LYS A 152 -6.96 1.28 25.04
CA LYS A 152 -7.14 1.33 26.49
C LYS A 152 -7.67 0.00 27.01
N ILE A 153 -7.21 -0.38 28.19
CA ILE A 153 -7.64 -1.56 28.95
C ILE A 153 -7.88 -1.18 30.41
N ASN A 154 -8.79 -1.90 31.07
CA ASN A 154 -9.12 -1.74 32.48
C ASN A 154 -8.78 -2.99 33.30
N ALA A 155 -8.58 -4.13 32.66
CA ALA A 155 -8.10 -5.36 33.26
C ALA A 155 -6.66 -5.68 32.86
N ASP A 156 -6.04 -6.57 33.65
CA ASP A 156 -4.70 -7.07 33.36
C ASP A 156 -4.62 -7.85 32.05
N ILE A 157 -3.41 -7.91 31.53
CA ILE A 157 -3.05 -8.66 30.32
C ILE A 157 -2.62 -10.06 30.75
N PRO A 158 -3.11 -11.12 30.10
CA PRO A 158 -2.72 -12.48 30.45
C PRO A 158 -1.23 -12.69 30.25
N ILE A 159 -0.61 -13.37 31.22
CA ILE A 159 0.80 -13.77 31.19
C ILE A 159 0.95 -15.28 30.92
N LEU A 160 2.18 -15.78 31.01
CA LEU A 160 2.48 -17.20 30.86
C LEU A 160 1.59 -18.06 31.77
N ASN A 161 1.06 -19.16 31.23
CA ASN A 161 0.09 -20.09 31.81
C ASN A 161 -1.33 -19.56 32.03
N GLU A 162 -1.62 -18.31 31.65
CA GLU A 162 -2.97 -17.75 31.70
C GLU A 162 -3.71 -17.85 30.37
N ARG A 163 -5.02 -17.57 30.42
CA ARG A 163 -5.93 -17.70 29.27
C ARG A 163 -6.19 -16.37 28.59
N ALA A 164 -6.16 -16.38 27.27
CA ALA A 164 -6.75 -15.36 26.41
C ALA A 164 -7.96 -15.94 25.68
N TYR A 165 -8.84 -15.07 25.18
CA TYR A 165 -10.11 -15.48 24.56
C TYR A 165 -10.21 -14.97 23.12
N TYR A 166 -10.79 -15.76 22.22
CA TYR A 166 -11.14 -15.31 20.88
C TYR A 166 -12.53 -15.80 20.47
N LYS A 167 -13.09 -15.18 19.43
CA LYS A 167 -14.41 -15.55 18.90
C LYS A 167 -14.25 -16.34 17.60
N HIS A 168 -14.82 -17.54 17.55
CA HIS A 168 -14.90 -18.35 16.34
C HIS A 168 -16.34 -18.82 16.13
N LYS A 169 -16.93 -18.51 14.97
CA LYS A 169 -18.35 -18.82 14.67
C LYS A 169 -19.30 -18.39 15.81
N ASN A 170 -19.10 -17.18 16.33
CA ASN A 170 -19.82 -16.58 17.47
C ASN A 170 -19.70 -17.30 18.82
N LYS A 171 -18.83 -18.31 18.94
CA LYS A 171 -18.49 -18.94 20.22
C LYS A 171 -17.20 -18.33 20.78
N SER A 172 -17.20 -18.07 22.09
CA SER A 172 -15.98 -17.73 22.81
C SER A 172 -15.17 -18.99 23.03
N ILE A 173 -13.90 -18.96 22.63
CA ILE A 173 -12.93 -20.05 22.82
C ILE A 173 -11.75 -19.47 23.59
N SER A 174 -11.28 -20.18 24.60
CA SER A 174 -10.06 -19.84 25.33
C SER A 174 -8.84 -20.52 24.73
N VAL A 175 -7.69 -19.89 24.87
CA VAL A 175 -6.38 -20.41 24.52
C VAL A 175 -5.41 -20.09 25.65
N THR A 176 -4.57 -21.03 26.03
CA THR A 176 -3.59 -20.87 27.13
C THR A 176 -2.23 -20.48 26.55
N LEU A 177 -1.55 -19.51 27.16
CA LEU A 177 -0.20 -19.08 26.78
C LEU A 177 0.84 -20.03 27.41
N VAL A 178 1.48 -20.90 26.63
CA VAL A 178 2.28 -22.02 27.20
C VAL A 178 3.78 -21.74 27.25
N LYS A 179 4.31 -20.90 26.35
CA LYS A 179 5.73 -20.57 26.30
C LYS A 179 5.97 -19.24 25.61
N GLN A 180 6.83 -18.40 26.17
CA GLN A 180 7.30 -17.19 25.48
C GLN A 180 8.29 -17.58 24.37
N LEU A 181 7.99 -17.20 23.13
CA LEU A 181 8.83 -17.47 21.95
C LEU A 181 9.72 -16.30 21.59
N ALA A 182 9.18 -15.08 21.66
CA ALA A 182 9.89 -13.87 21.29
C ALA A 182 9.28 -12.66 22.00
N GLU A 183 10.07 -11.61 22.13
CA GLU A 183 9.67 -10.35 22.74
C GLU A 183 10.12 -9.19 21.85
N GLY A 184 9.17 -8.34 21.45
CA GLY A 184 9.41 -7.14 20.66
C GLY A 184 9.10 -5.86 21.43
N GLY A 185 9.22 -4.72 20.74
CA GLY A 185 8.90 -3.41 21.33
C GLY A 185 7.42 -3.23 21.66
N GLU A 186 6.53 -3.76 20.83
CA GLU A 186 5.07 -3.58 20.94
C GLU A 186 4.36 -4.72 21.69
N GLY A 187 4.97 -5.92 21.74
CA GLY A 187 4.28 -7.12 22.20
C GLY A 187 5.20 -8.30 22.46
N ILE A 188 4.62 -9.34 23.05
CA ILE A 188 5.25 -10.63 23.33
C ILE A 188 4.55 -11.69 22.51
N VAL A 189 5.31 -12.60 21.91
CA VAL A 189 4.78 -13.74 21.15
C VAL A 189 4.88 -14.98 22.01
N TYR A 190 3.75 -15.64 22.22
CA TYR A 190 3.61 -16.87 22.97
C TYR A 190 3.22 -18.03 22.06
N GLU A 191 3.80 -19.19 22.31
CA GLU A 191 3.21 -20.46 21.93
C GLU A 191 1.92 -20.68 22.72
N THR A 192 0.97 -21.41 22.13
CA THR A 192 -0.31 -21.70 22.76
C THR A 192 -0.57 -23.20 22.90
N ASP A 193 -1.57 -23.56 23.72
CA ASP A 193 -2.09 -24.93 23.82
C ASP A 193 -2.89 -25.37 22.56
N SER A 194 -3.13 -24.46 21.63
CA SER A 194 -3.74 -24.76 20.34
C SER A 194 -2.65 -25.06 19.29
N ASN A 195 -2.69 -26.27 18.72
CA ASN A 195 -1.72 -26.70 17.71
C ASN A 195 -1.57 -25.69 16.57
N ASN A 196 -0.31 -25.36 16.27
CA ASN A 196 0.10 -24.45 15.18
C ASN A 196 -0.40 -23.00 15.29
N LEU A 197 -0.88 -22.55 16.46
CA LEU A 197 -1.21 -21.16 16.70
C LEU A 197 -0.28 -20.53 17.73
N VAL A 198 0.13 -19.30 17.44
CA VAL A 198 0.88 -18.45 18.36
C VAL A 198 0.07 -17.18 18.65
N ALA A 199 0.19 -16.67 19.86
CA ALA A 199 -0.47 -15.45 20.31
C ALA A 199 0.54 -14.31 20.37
N LYS A 200 0.28 -13.21 19.65
CA LYS A 200 0.97 -11.93 19.92
C LYS A 200 0.09 -11.12 20.86
N ILE A 201 0.59 -10.86 22.06
CA ILE A 201 -0.06 -10.05 23.09
C ILE A 201 0.66 -8.70 23.17
N TYR A 202 -0.08 -7.61 23.06
CA TYR A 202 0.50 -6.27 23.14
C TYR A 202 0.93 -5.95 24.58
N LYS A 203 2.07 -5.27 24.72
CA LYS A 203 2.55 -4.79 26.02
C LYS A 203 1.77 -3.57 26.45
N THR A 204 1.73 -3.32 27.76
CA THR A 204 1.31 -2.02 28.30
C THR A 204 2.36 -0.95 28.01
N ASP A 205 1.93 0.31 27.97
CA ASP A 205 2.84 1.44 27.90
C ASP A 205 3.53 1.64 29.25
N GLU A 206 4.82 1.97 29.21
CA GLU A 206 5.61 2.19 30.42
C GLU A 206 5.11 3.40 31.23
N LYS A 207 4.48 4.38 30.56
CA LYS A 207 3.96 5.61 31.18
C LYS A 207 2.53 5.45 31.69
N ASP A 208 1.75 4.55 31.10
CA ASP A 208 0.38 4.27 31.52
C ASP A 208 0.06 2.79 31.29
N LYS A 209 -0.04 2.03 32.39
CA LYS A 209 -0.37 0.61 32.37
C LYS A 209 -1.79 0.32 31.83
N LYS A 210 -2.65 1.34 31.74
CA LYS A 210 -3.99 1.21 31.12
C LYS A 210 -3.97 1.42 29.61
N GLU A 211 -2.84 1.76 29.02
CA GLU A 211 -2.67 1.84 27.57
C GLU A 211 -1.83 0.69 27.03
N LEU A 212 -2.22 0.12 25.90
CA LEU A 212 -1.38 -0.84 25.17
C LEU A 212 -0.44 -0.09 24.22
N LYS A 213 0.75 -0.66 23.94
CA LYS A 213 1.67 -0.23 22.88
C LYS A 213 1.13 -0.59 21.47
N ALA A 214 -0.14 -0.26 21.23
CA ALA A 214 -0.86 -0.46 19.98
C ALA A 214 -1.83 0.72 19.75
N PRO A 215 -1.95 1.26 18.52
CA PRO A 215 -2.92 2.31 18.21
C PRO A 215 -4.37 1.89 18.45
N ALA A 216 -5.25 2.81 18.81
CA ALA A 216 -6.66 2.56 19.11
C ALA A 216 -7.44 1.98 17.91
N TYR A 217 -6.97 2.21 16.68
CA TYR A 217 -7.54 1.59 15.49
C TYR A 217 -7.17 0.10 15.32
N THR A 218 -6.22 -0.44 16.09
CA THR A 218 -5.68 -1.78 15.92
C THR A 218 -6.75 -2.85 16.00
N GLN A 219 -7.69 -2.79 16.95
CA GLN A 219 -8.80 -3.76 17.01
C GLN A 219 -9.59 -3.81 15.69
N LYS A 220 -9.93 -2.66 15.11
CA LYS A 220 -10.65 -2.59 13.83
C LYS A 220 -9.80 -3.14 12.67
N LYS A 221 -8.48 -2.89 12.71
CA LYS A 221 -7.52 -3.43 11.74
C LYS A 221 -7.41 -4.96 11.83
N LEU A 222 -7.29 -5.52 13.04
CA LEU A 222 -7.29 -6.96 13.29
C LEU A 222 -8.58 -7.59 12.77
N LYS A 223 -9.74 -7.00 13.10
CA LYS A 223 -11.02 -7.45 12.54
C LYS A 223 -11.08 -7.39 11.03
N LYS A 224 -10.41 -6.43 10.39
CA LYS A 224 -10.30 -6.42 8.94
C LYS A 224 -9.46 -7.60 8.42
N PHE A 225 -8.32 -7.90 9.04
CA PHE A 225 -7.51 -9.06 8.67
C PHE A 225 -8.25 -10.39 8.79
N GLU A 226 -9.10 -10.56 9.82
CA GLU A 226 -9.94 -11.78 9.96
C GLU A 226 -10.86 -12.02 8.75
N THR A 227 -11.21 -10.97 7.99
CA THR A 227 -12.06 -11.09 6.79
C THR A 227 -11.30 -11.52 5.53
N ILE A 228 -9.97 -11.47 5.55
CA ILE A 228 -9.13 -11.75 4.38
C ILE A 228 -9.00 -13.25 4.17
N LYS A 229 -9.27 -13.69 2.95
CA LYS A 229 -9.15 -15.09 2.53
C LYS A 229 -7.99 -15.21 1.55
N LEU A 230 -6.79 -15.35 2.10
CA LEU A 230 -5.63 -15.72 1.30
C LEU A 230 -5.81 -17.12 0.72
N ASP A 231 -5.33 -17.34 -0.50
CA ASP A 231 -5.24 -18.69 -1.07
C ASP A 231 -4.33 -19.59 -0.21
N PRO A 232 -4.54 -20.92 -0.22
CA PRO A 232 -3.85 -21.84 0.70
C PRO A 232 -2.32 -21.73 0.68
N ASP A 233 -1.73 -21.61 -0.52
CA ASP A 233 -0.29 -21.45 -0.71
C ASP A 233 0.23 -20.13 -0.10
N CYS A 234 -0.52 -19.03 -0.27
CA CYS A 234 -0.16 -17.77 0.38
C CYS A 234 -0.30 -17.84 1.91
N ARG A 235 -1.32 -18.52 2.42
CA ARG A 235 -1.61 -18.62 3.87
C ARG A 235 -0.54 -19.41 4.64
N GLN A 236 0.16 -20.32 3.97
CA GLN A 236 1.30 -21.05 4.54
C GLN A 236 2.52 -20.15 4.75
N HIS A 237 2.61 -19.04 4.02
CA HIS A 237 3.79 -18.18 4.00
C HIS A 237 3.53 -16.74 4.46
N VAL A 238 2.29 -16.35 4.71
CA VAL A 238 1.95 -15.02 5.21
C VAL A 238 1.16 -15.15 6.51
N TYR A 239 1.83 -14.87 7.63
CA TYR A 239 1.27 -15.04 8.97
C TYR A 239 0.47 -13.81 9.39
N LEU A 240 -0.64 -13.55 8.68
CA LEU A 240 -1.59 -12.49 9.03
C LEU A 240 -2.30 -12.79 10.37
N PRO A 241 -2.78 -11.76 11.08
CA PRO A 241 -3.72 -11.96 12.18
C PRO A 241 -4.95 -12.78 11.76
N LEU A 242 -5.22 -13.87 12.47
CA LEU A 242 -6.32 -14.79 12.21
C LEU A 242 -7.51 -14.57 13.13
N HIS A 243 -7.25 -14.31 14.41
CA HIS A 243 -8.27 -14.08 15.42
C HIS A 243 -7.81 -13.01 16.41
N THR A 244 -8.64 -12.01 16.64
CA THR A 244 -8.44 -11.01 17.70
C THR A 244 -8.56 -11.68 19.06
N LEU A 245 -7.59 -11.44 19.93
CA LEU A 245 -7.56 -11.92 21.31
C LEU A 245 -8.10 -10.87 22.28
N TYR A 246 -8.77 -11.37 23.31
CA TYR A 246 -9.42 -10.60 24.36
C TYR A 246 -9.00 -11.10 25.74
N ASN A 247 -8.96 -10.20 26.72
CA ASN A 247 -8.86 -10.57 28.14
C ASN A 247 -10.21 -11.02 28.71
N SER A 248 -10.27 -11.33 30.01
CA SER A 248 -11.48 -11.76 30.72
C SER A 248 -12.60 -10.71 30.72
N GLN A 249 -12.28 -9.43 30.55
CA GLN A 249 -13.25 -8.34 30.43
C GLN A 249 -13.67 -8.05 28.98
N ASN A 250 -13.32 -8.93 28.02
CA ASN A 250 -13.63 -8.78 26.60
C ASN A 250 -13.01 -7.50 26.00
N GLU A 251 -11.85 -7.07 26.50
CA GLU A 251 -11.03 -5.99 25.94
C GLU A 251 -9.99 -6.58 24.99
N CYS A 252 -9.77 -5.93 23.84
CA CYS A 252 -8.82 -6.42 22.84
C CYS A 252 -7.38 -6.27 23.34
N ILE A 253 -6.60 -7.35 23.30
CA ILE A 253 -5.22 -7.39 23.84
C ILE A 253 -4.17 -7.90 22.84
N GLY A 254 -4.59 -8.42 21.68
CA GLY A 254 -3.66 -9.04 20.75
C GLY A 254 -4.35 -9.83 19.66
N PHE A 255 -3.65 -10.81 19.11
CA PHE A 255 -4.20 -11.72 18.10
C PHE A 255 -3.48 -13.07 18.04
N LEU A 256 -4.18 -14.06 17.49
CA LEU A 256 -3.63 -15.35 17.06
C LEU A 256 -3.20 -15.27 15.60
N MET A 257 -2.11 -15.96 15.27
CA MET A 257 -1.62 -16.20 13.91
C MET A 257 -1.08 -17.63 13.81
N ASN A 258 -0.89 -18.15 12.59
CA ASN A 258 -0.23 -19.45 12.45
C ASN A 258 1.22 -19.34 12.95
N LYS A 259 1.70 -20.42 13.57
CA LYS A 259 3.12 -20.59 13.91
C LYS A 259 3.93 -20.67 12.62
N ALA A 260 5.04 -19.95 12.56
CA ALA A 260 5.96 -20.08 11.46
C ALA A 260 6.67 -21.44 11.51
N ASP A 261 6.82 -22.09 10.35
CA ASP A 261 7.68 -23.27 10.19
C ASP A 261 9.13 -22.95 10.56
N ASP A 262 9.99 -23.98 10.66
CA ASP A 262 11.43 -23.81 10.97
C ASP A 262 12.14 -23.01 9.86
N SER A 263 12.06 -21.70 10.00
CA SER A 263 12.49 -20.69 9.05
C SER A 263 13.28 -19.63 9.81
N LYS A 264 14.24 -19.02 9.13
CA LYS A 264 15.17 -18.06 9.73
C LYS A 264 15.02 -16.69 9.06
N PRO A 265 15.30 -15.59 9.77
CA PRO A 265 15.30 -14.27 9.16
C PRO A 265 16.23 -14.19 7.95
N ILE A 266 15.76 -13.60 6.85
CA ILE A 266 16.55 -13.44 5.62
C ILE A 266 17.77 -12.53 5.86
N GLN A 267 17.74 -11.72 6.91
CA GLN A 267 18.89 -10.98 7.41
C GLN A 267 20.12 -11.87 7.66
N TYR A 268 19.97 -13.16 7.98
CA TYR A 268 21.11 -14.08 8.14
C TYR A 268 21.81 -14.39 6.82
N ILE A 269 21.09 -14.36 5.68
CA ILE A 269 21.70 -14.47 4.35
C ILE A 269 22.34 -13.14 3.94
N LEU A 270 21.60 -12.04 4.14
CA LEU A 270 21.96 -10.70 3.70
C LEU A 270 23.06 -10.06 4.57
N GLY A 271 23.27 -10.57 5.78
CA GLY A 271 24.26 -10.09 6.73
C GLY A 271 25.67 -10.62 6.48
N GLY A 272 26.45 -10.65 7.56
CA GLY A 272 27.85 -11.07 7.55
C GLY A 272 28.05 -12.52 7.07
N SER A 273 29.24 -12.80 6.55
CA SER A 273 29.61 -14.11 6.02
C SER A 273 29.50 -15.24 7.05
N LYS A 274 29.68 -14.94 8.33
CA LYS A 274 29.54 -15.88 9.45
C LYS A 274 28.11 -16.43 9.57
N GLU A 275 27.12 -15.56 9.72
CA GLU A 275 25.71 -15.98 9.88
C GLU A 275 25.20 -16.69 8.64
N ARG A 276 25.57 -16.22 7.45
CA ARG A 276 25.21 -16.89 6.20
C ARG A 276 25.79 -18.29 6.12
N LYS A 277 27.07 -18.49 6.44
CA LYS A 277 27.69 -19.83 6.47
C LYS A 277 27.03 -20.75 7.51
N LYS A 278 26.61 -20.20 8.64
CA LYS A 278 25.94 -20.96 9.71
C LYS A 278 24.53 -21.41 9.32
N HIS A 279 23.74 -20.50 8.77
CA HIS A 279 22.30 -20.72 8.53
C HIS A 279 21.98 -21.12 7.09
N TYR A 280 22.91 -20.92 6.16
CA TYR A 280 22.73 -21.22 4.74
C TYR A 280 24.07 -21.59 4.06
N PRO A 281 24.76 -22.66 4.53
CA PRO A 281 26.15 -22.99 4.13
C PRO A 281 26.34 -23.27 2.63
N ASN A 282 25.37 -23.92 1.99
CA ASN A 282 25.50 -24.47 0.63
C ASN A 282 24.69 -23.69 -0.42
N TYR A 283 24.52 -22.39 -0.21
CA TYR A 283 23.71 -21.58 -1.10
C TYR A 283 24.29 -21.47 -2.50
N ARG A 284 23.41 -21.46 -3.50
CA ARG A 284 23.73 -21.10 -4.87
C ARG A 284 23.10 -19.76 -5.20
N TYR A 285 23.68 -19.07 -6.17
CA TYR A 285 23.11 -17.81 -6.65
C TYR A 285 21.67 -17.98 -7.18
N LYS A 286 21.42 -19.13 -7.84
CA LYS A 286 20.10 -19.52 -8.33
C LYS A 286 19.04 -19.57 -7.23
N ASP A 287 19.41 -19.97 -6.02
CA ASP A 287 18.49 -20.07 -4.89
C ASP A 287 17.99 -18.68 -4.44
N LEU A 288 18.84 -17.65 -4.50
CA LEU A 288 18.42 -16.27 -4.24
C LEU A 288 17.46 -15.73 -5.29
N ILE A 289 17.67 -16.11 -6.55
CA ILE A 289 16.77 -15.76 -7.66
C ILE A 289 15.41 -16.45 -7.46
N GLU A 290 15.40 -17.70 -6.98
CA GLU A 290 14.18 -18.40 -6.60
C GLU A 290 13.45 -17.69 -5.44
N MET A 291 14.18 -17.26 -4.40
CA MET A 291 13.62 -16.47 -3.30
C MET A 291 12.99 -15.16 -3.79
N CYS A 292 13.64 -14.45 -4.74
CA CYS A 292 13.08 -13.25 -5.37
C CYS A 292 11.73 -13.55 -6.05
N ILE A 293 11.64 -14.67 -6.77
CA ILE A 293 10.42 -15.12 -7.45
C ILE A 293 9.31 -15.40 -6.44
N LYS A 294 9.60 -16.14 -5.36
CA LYS A 294 8.62 -16.48 -4.31
C LYS A 294 8.14 -15.24 -3.55
N PHE A 295 9.06 -14.35 -3.17
CA PHE A 295 8.75 -13.05 -2.60
C PHE A 295 7.80 -12.23 -3.51
N LEU A 296 8.08 -12.16 -4.80
CA LEU A 296 7.24 -11.45 -5.78
C LEU A 296 5.85 -12.07 -5.91
N LYS A 297 5.75 -13.40 -5.94
CA LYS A 297 4.47 -14.12 -6.00
C LYS A 297 3.60 -13.79 -4.79
N LEU A 298 4.15 -13.84 -3.58
CA LEU A 298 3.44 -13.47 -2.35
C LEU A 298 3.03 -11.99 -2.34
N SER A 299 3.95 -11.08 -2.70
CA SER A 299 3.66 -9.64 -2.78
C SER A 299 2.51 -9.36 -3.75
N ILE A 300 2.48 -10.01 -4.92
CA ILE A 300 1.39 -9.88 -5.89
C ILE A 300 0.06 -10.37 -5.31
N LYS A 301 0.06 -11.47 -4.56
CA LYS A 301 -1.14 -12.02 -3.91
C LYS A 301 -1.67 -11.06 -2.84
N LEU A 302 -0.80 -10.55 -1.96
CA LEU A 302 -1.15 -9.53 -0.96
C LEU A 302 -1.77 -8.27 -1.61
N HIS A 303 -1.16 -7.77 -2.69
CA HIS A 303 -1.65 -6.60 -3.39
C HIS A 303 -3.04 -6.80 -4.02
N LYS A 304 -3.41 -8.02 -4.40
CA LYS A 304 -4.76 -8.33 -4.92
C LYS A 304 -5.82 -8.17 -3.82
N GLU A 305 -5.48 -8.52 -2.59
CA GLU A 305 -6.34 -8.34 -1.41
C GLU A 305 -6.33 -6.90 -0.86
N GLY A 306 -5.61 -5.97 -1.53
CA GLY A 306 -5.51 -4.58 -1.10
C GLY A 306 -4.59 -4.37 0.11
N ILE A 307 -3.72 -5.34 0.39
CA ILE A 307 -2.71 -5.28 1.45
C ILE A 307 -1.41 -4.73 0.87
N ILE A 308 -0.76 -3.82 1.61
CA ILE A 308 0.56 -3.26 1.32
C ILE A 308 1.47 -3.65 2.49
N ILE A 309 2.62 -4.28 2.22
CA ILE A 309 3.57 -4.71 3.25
C ILE A 309 4.05 -3.47 4.03
N GLY A 310 4.42 -2.43 3.29
CA GLY A 310 4.74 -1.11 3.81
C GLY A 310 6.15 -1.02 4.39
N ASP A 311 6.48 -1.90 5.34
CA ASP A 311 7.81 -1.99 5.93
C ASP A 311 8.44 -3.36 5.64
N ILE A 312 9.13 -3.45 4.50
CA ILE A 312 9.91 -4.64 4.16
C ILE A 312 11.14 -4.66 5.06
N ASN A 313 11.02 -5.34 6.20
CA ASN A 313 12.09 -5.53 7.17
C ASN A 313 12.72 -6.92 7.00
N THR A 314 14.04 -6.98 6.79
CA THR A 314 14.79 -8.22 6.58
C THR A 314 14.79 -9.17 7.79
N ASN A 315 14.41 -8.69 8.98
CA ASN A 315 14.18 -9.54 10.14
C ASN A 315 12.80 -10.22 10.14
N ASN A 316 11.82 -9.61 9.47
CA ASN A 316 10.44 -10.09 9.40
C ASN A 316 10.12 -10.86 8.11
N VAL A 317 11.05 -10.87 7.15
CA VAL A 317 11.02 -11.78 6.01
C VAL A 317 11.88 -12.99 6.35
N LEU A 318 11.28 -14.17 6.35
CA LEU A 318 11.93 -15.43 6.68
C LEU A 318 12.25 -16.24 5.42
N PHE A 319 13.23 -17.12 5.53
CA PHE A 319 13.53 -18.14 4.53
C PHE A 319 13.65 -19.53 5.18
N ASP A 320 13.42 -20.57 4.39
CA ASP A 320 13.66 -21.96 4.78
C ASP A 320 14.70 -22.64 3.87
N THR A 321 15.03 -23.90 4.17
CA THR A 321 15.98 -24.71 3.40
C THR A 321 15.50 -25.06 1.99
N LYS A 322 14.22 -24.83 1.67
CA LYS A 322 13.61 -25.00 0.35
C LYS A 322 13.48 -23.67 -0.39
N ASN A 323 14.17 -22.63 0.07
CA ASN A 323 14.16 -21.29 -0.49
C ASN A 323 12.78 -20.61 -0.45
N ASN A 324 11.82 -21.11 0.35
CA ASN A 324 10.54 -20.43 0.51
C ASN A 324 10.75 -19.11 1.23
N ILE A 325 9.84 -18.16 0.97
CA ILE A 325 9.81 -16.88 1.65
C ILE A 325 8.55 -16.84 2.49
N SER A 326 8.67 -16.43 3.74
CA SER A 326 7.52 -16.21 4.62
C SER A 326 7.57 -14.83 5.28
N PHE A 327 6.42 -14.28 5.65
CA PHE A 327 6.30 -13.00 6.33
C PHE A 327 5.71 -13.19 7.72
N ILE A 328 6.43 -12.75 8.75
CA ILE A 328 5.93 -12.58 10.12
C ILE A 328 5.62 -11.11 10.40
N ASP A 329 5.07 -10.82 11.59
CA ASP A 329 4.82 -9.45 12.06
C ASP A 329 3.93 -8.63 11.10
N CYS A 330 2.95 -9.30 10.51
CA CYS A 330 2.11 -8.76 9.46
C CYS A 330 0.97 -7.86 9.98
N ASP A 331 0.79 -7.71 11.30
CA ASP A 331 -0.21 -6.78 11.87
C ASP A 331 0.13 -5.31 11.57
N SER A 332 1.40 -5.04 11.28
CA SER A 332 1.88 -3.75 10.80
C SER A 332 1.43 -3.43 9.37
N PHE A 333 1.11 -4.41 8.52
CA PHE A 333 0.81 -4.20 7.10
C PHE A 333 -0.36 -3.25 6.88
N GLN A 334 -0.31 -2.43 5.84
CA GLN A 334 -1.38 -1.50 5.52
C GLN A 334 -2.54 -2.22 4.82
N ILE A 335 -3.77 -1.94 5.25
CA ILE A 335 -5.00 -2.51 4.68
C ILE A 335 -6.14 -1.50 4.79
N ASP A 336 -6.94 -1.36 3.72
CA ASP A 336 -8.00 -0.35 3.60
C ASP A 336 -7.51 1.06 4.00
N ASN A 337 -8.03 1.60 5.11
CA ASN A 337 -7.68 2.91 5.66
C ASN A 337 -6.74 2.82 6.88
N PHE A 338 -6.27 1.62 7.25
CA PHE A 338 -5.37 1.40 8.38
C PHE A 338 -3.91 1.43 7.92
N PRO A 339 -3.10 2.39 8.37
CA PRO A 339 -1.74 2.58 7.88
C PRO A 339 -0.79 1.49 8.41
N CYS A 340 0.35 1.40 7.73
CA CYS A 340 1.57 0.82 8.29
C CYS A 340 2.40 1.98 8.88
N PRO A 341 2.55 2.10 10.21
CA PRO A 341 3.17 3.27 10.84
C PRO A 341 4.70 3.19 10.95
N VAL A 342 5.28 1.99 10.75
CA VAL A 342 6.71 1.72 10.84
C VAL A 342 7.39 1.87 9.48
N THR A 343 8.70 2.09 9.46
CA THR A 343 9.47 2.24 8.22
C THR A 343 10.94 1.92 8.40
N THR A 344 11.52 1.41 7.31
CA THR A 344 12.97 1.26 7.13
C THR A 344 13.42 2.27 6.07
N GLU A 345 14.16 3.32 6.46
CA GLU A 345 14.54 4.46 5.60
C GLU A 345 15.22 4.07 4.27
N ALA A 346 15.97 2.97 4.25
CA ALA A 346 16.62 2.48 3.04
C ALA A 346 15.61 2.04 1.95
N PHE A 347 14.41 1.61 2.34
CA PHE A 347 13.34 1.18 1.44
C PHE A 347 12.40 2.32 1.04
N LEU A 348 12.53 3.50 1.66
CA LEU A 348 11.72 4.66 1.30
C LEU A 348 12.19 5.30 0.00
N LEU A 349 11.21 5.80 -0.74
CA LEU A 349 11.49 6.73 -1.83
C LEU A 349 12.32 7.90 -1.32
N PRO A 350 13.28 8.41 -2.11
CA PRO A 350 14.07 9.58 -1.73
C PRO A 350 13.21 10.75 -1.28
N ALA A 351 12.09 11.00 -1.98
CA ALA A 351 11.15 12.09 -1.67
C ALA A 351 10.32 11.87 -0.39
N HIS A 352 10.41 10.71 0.27
CA HIS A 352 9.64 10.36 1.47
C HIS A 352 10.51 10.24 2.71
N ARG A 353 11.83 10.30 2.56
CA ARG A 353 12.77 10.29 3.68
C ARG A 353 12.51 11.44 4.64
N GLY A 354 12.66 11.16 5.93
CA GLY A 354 12.41 12.11 7.01
C GLY A 354 10.93 12.51 7.18
N LYS A 355 10.00 11.92 6.42
CA LYS A 355 8.57 12.14 6.64
C LYS A 355 8.05 11.21 7.73
N ASP A 356 7.16 11.76 8.54
CA ASP A 356 6.42 10.98 9.54
C ASP A 356 5.42 10.04 8.86
N MET A 357 5.80 8.77 8.73
CA MET A 357 5.01 7.73 8.09
C MET A 357 3.69 7.45 8.82
N LYS A 358 3.54 7.88 10.09
CA LYS A 358 2.28 7.79 10.83
C LYS A 358 1.22 8.74 10.28
N LYS A 359 1.61 9.74 9.49
CA LYS A 359 0.72 10.81 8.99
C LYS A 359 0.18 10.58 7.58
N PHE A 360 0.60 9.52 6.88
CA PHE A 360 0.09 9.26 5.52
C PHE A 360 -0.04 7.78 5.17
N MET A 361 -0.97 7.48 4.27
CA MET A 361 -1.12 6.15 3.69
C MET A 361 -0.10 5.94 2.58
N ARG A 362 0.59 4.80 2.62
CA ARG A 362 1.46 4.36 1.55
C ARG A 362 0.66 4.09 0.28
N SER A 363 1.26 4.42 -0.85
CA SER A 363 0.76 4.07 -2.17
C SER A 363 1.41 2.79 -2.67
N LEU A 364 0.82 2.15 -3.68
CA LEU A 364 1.49 1.05 -4.38
C LEU A 364 2.81 1.48 -5.04
N ALA A 365 2.99 2.77 -5.34
CA ALA A 365 4.24 3.27 -5.87
C ALA A 365 5.37 3.14 -4.82
N ASP A 366 5.08 3.47 -3.57
CA ASP A 366 6.02 3.34 -2.44
C ASP A 366 6.41 1.87 -2.26
N GLU A 367 5.41 0.98 -2.30
CA GLU A 367 5.58 -0.46 -2.20
C GLU A 367 6.40 -1.04 -3.36
N TYR A 368 6.16 -0.60 -4.60
CA TYR A 368 6.90 -1.10 -5.77
C TYR A 368 8.38 -0.72 -5.74
N TYR A 369 8.68 0.49 -5.24
CA TYR A 369 10.05 0.90 -5.02
C TYR A 369 10.72 0.07 -3.92
N ALA A 370 10.05 -0.11 -2.78
CA ALA A 370 10.55 -0.93 -1.68
C ALA A 370 10.81 -2.39 -2.13
N ILE A 371 9.90 -2.96 -2.94
CA ILE A 371 10.09 -4.26 -3.58
C ILE A 371 11.35 -4.28 -4.45
N ALA A 372 11.56 -3.26 -5.29
CA ALA A 372 12.76 -3.19 -6.12
C ALA A 372 14.04 -3.13 -5.27
N VAL A 373 14.04 -2.36 -4.16
CA VAL A 373 15.16 -2.31 -3.21
C VAL A 373 15.41 -3.69 -2.61
N PHE A 374 14.37 -4.41 -2.19
CA PHE A 374 14.50 -5.75 -1.62
C PHE A 374 15.06 -6.77 -2.63
N LEU A 375 14.57 -6.74 -3.87
CA LEU A 375 15.07 -7.61 -4.95
C LEU A 375 16.55 -7.33 -5.23
N PHE A 376 16.96 -6.07 -5.22
CA PHE A 376 18.36 -5.70 -5.36
C PHE A 376 19.19 -6.25 -4.18
N LEU A 377 18.69 -6.06 -2.96
CA LEU A 377 19.33 -6.53 -1.74
C LEU A 377 19.57 -8.04 -1.75
N LEU A 378 18.57 -8.83 -2.16
CA LEU A 378 18.70 -10.28 -2.30
C LEU A 378 19.73 -10.65 -3.37
N THR A 379 19.58 -10.09 -4.57
CA THR A 379 20.50 -10.38 -5.69
C THR A 379 21.95 -9.95 -5.43
N HIS A 380 22.18 -9.00 -4.52
CA HIS A 380 23.50 -8.47 -4.20
C HIS A 380 23.99 -8.80 -2.79
N PHE A 381 23.44 -9.85 -2.15
CA PHE A 381 23.85 -10.32 -0.82
C PHE A 381 23.95 -9.19 0.21
N GLY A 382 22.89 -8.40 0.35
CA GLY A 382 22.78 -7.39 1.39
C GLY A 382 23.36 -6.03 1.02
N ARG A 383 23.87 -5.85 -0.20
CA ARG A 383 24.24 -4.53 -0.71
C ARG A 383 23.00 -3.76 -1.15
N TYR A 384 22.89 -2.52 -0.70
CA TYR A 384 21.81 -1.64 -1.11
C TYR A 384 22.09 -1.03 -2.49
N PRO A 385 21.04 -0.63 -3.24
CA PRO A 385 21.20 -0.08 -4.59
C PRO A 385 22.16 1.10 -4.69
N TYR A 386 22.19 1.95 -3.67
CA TYR A 386 23.00 3.18 -3.65
C TYR A 386 24.27 3.06 -2.81
N ASP A 387 24.66 1.85 -2.38
CA ASP A 387 25.99 1.66 -1.79
C ASP A 387 27.05 2.02 -2.84
N CYS A 388 27.84 3.06 -2.58
CA CYS A 388 28.78 3.65 -3.53
C CYS A 388 30.18 3.73 -2.91
N LYS A 389 31.24 3.56 -3.72
CA LYS A 389 32.63 3.85 -3.34
C LYS A 389 32.90 5.35 -3.43
N GLY A 390 33.80 5.85 -2.58
CA GLY A 390 34.23 7.26 -2.56
C GLY A 390 33.75 7.98 -1.30
N SER A 391 33.70 9.31 -1.36
CA SER A 391 33.37 10.17 -0.22
C SER A 391 31.87 10.31 0.05
N ARG A 392 31.00 9.94 -0.90
CA ARG A 392 29.56 10.08 -0.76
C ARG A 392 28.98 8.92 0.04
N SER A 393 28.08 9.23 0.97
CA SER A 393 27.27 8.25 1.68
C SER A 393 26.20 7.63 0.76
N ARG A 394 25.74 6.43 1.12
CA ARG A 394 24.56 5.80 0.48
C ARG A 394 23.36 6.74 0.48
N ASP A 395 23.17 7.49 1.56
CA ASP A 395 21.98 8.32 1.74
C ASP A 395 21.98 9.54 0.83
N GLU A 396 23.15 10.14 0.59
CA GLU A 396 23.33 11.17 -0.45
C GLU A 396 23.16 10.56 -1.85
N CYS A 397 23.76 9.40 -2.12
CA CYS A 397 23.62 8.68 -3.39
C CYS A 397 22.12 8.36 -3.67
N GLN A 398 21.34 7.95 -2.66
CA GLN A 398 19.90 7.70 -2.77
C GLN A 398 19.09 8.99 -2.95
N GLY A 399 19.40 10.04 -2.19
CA GLY A 399 18.76 11.36 -2.29
C GLY A 399 18.80 11.92 -3.72
N ASP A 400 19.96 11.80 -4.35
CA ASP A 400 20.19 12.24 -5.73
C ASP A 400 19.78 11.21 -6.79
N MET A 401 19.40 10.01 -6.38
CA MET A 401 19.19 8.86 -7.27
C MET A 401 20.40 8.60 -8.18
N THR A 402 21.61 8.69 -7.60
CA THR A 402 22.88 8.39 -8.27
C THR A 402 23.18 6.90 -8.09
N PHE A 403 22.74 6.09 -9.04
CA PHE A 403 22.95 4.65 -9.01
C PHE A 403 24.37 4.31 -9.52
N PRO A 404 25.18 3.56 -8.75
CA PRO A 404 26.61 3.45 -9.04
C PRO A 404 26.94 2.41 -10.11
N TYR A 405 26.00 1.61 -10.59
CA TYR A 405 26.25 0.51 -11.54
C TYR A 405 25.95 0.90 -12.99
N ILE A 406 26.64 0.26 -13.95
CA ILE A 406 26.50 0.49 -15.39
C ILE A 406 25.99 -0.79 -16.06
N VAL A 407 24.96 -0.67 -16.89
CA VAL A 407 24.40 -1.82 -17.65
C VAL A 407 25.45 -2.40 -18.60
N GLY A 408 25.68 -3.70 -18.53
CA GLY A 408 26.62 -4.42 -19.40
C GLY A 408 28.09 -4.08 -19.15
N GLY A 409 28.41 -3.40 -18.05
CA GLY A 409 29.76 -2.94 -17.77
C GLY A 409 30.11 -2.91 -16.29
N ASN A 410 31.32 -2.43 -16.03
CA ASN A 410 31.86 -2.29 -14.69
C ASN A 410 32.00 -0.82 -14.32
N SER A 411 31.60 -0.49 -13.09
CA SER A 411 31.72 0.85 -12.55
C SER A 411 32.72 0.91 -11.41
N LYS A 412 33.70 1.82 -11.52
CA LYS A 412 34.63 2.14 -10.43
C LYS A 412 33.93 2.70 -9.19
N LYS A 413 32.66 3.12 -9.30
CA LYS A 413 31.85 3.66 -8.20
C LYS A 413 31.08 2.58 -7.44
N ALA A 414 30.94 1.37 -8.00
CA ALA A 414 30.25 0.27 -7.32
C ALA A 414 31.19 -0.43 -6.32
N PRO A 415 30.70 -0.87 -5.15
CA PRO A 415 31.45 -1.75 -4.25
C PRO A 415 31.82 -3.07 -4.96
N ASP A 416 33.02 -3.60 -4.73
CA ASP A 416 33.53 -4.76 -5.49
C ASP A 416 32.61 -5.98 -5.41
N MET A 417 32.15 -6.30 -4.20
CA MET A 417 31.20 -7.39 -3.99
C MET A 417 29.85 -7.12 -4.68
N GLY A 418 29.39 -5.87 -4.69
CA GLY A 418 28.19 -5.49 -5.42
C GLY A 418 28.38 -5.67 -6.93
N GLN A 419 29.49 -5.19 -7.47
CA GLN A 419 29.83 -5.29 -8.90
C GLN A 419 29.92 -6.74 -9.37
N LYS A 420 30.50 -7.63 -8.55
CA LYS A 420 30.53 -9.07 -8.81
C LYS A 420 29.14 -9.70 -8.98
N TYR A 421 28.15 -9.28 -8.20
CA TYR A 421 26.77 -9.79 -8.33
C TYR A 421 25.99 -9.09 -9.43
N TRP A 422 26.27 -7.82 -9.68
CA TRP A 422 25.74 -7.09 -10.83
C TRP A 422 26.08 -7.79 -12.14
N GLU A 423 27.33 -8.22 -12.32
CA GLU A 423 27.80 -8.93 -13.51
C GLU A 423 27.17 -10.31 -13.69
N LYS A 424 26.63 -10.91 -12.62
CA LYS A 424 25.88 -12.18 -12.73
C LYS A 424 24.48 -11.99 -13.29
N LEU A 425 23.88 -10.81 -13.14
CA LEU A 425 22.55 -10.53 -13.68
C LEU A 425 22.59 -10.48 -15.20
N ASN A 426 21.54 -10.97 -15.86
CA ASN A 426 21.40 -10.74 -17.28
C ASN A 426 21.13 -9.26 -17.59
N LYS A 427 21.42 -8.85 -18.83
CA LYS A 427 21.29 -7.46 -19.28
C LYS A 427 19.89 -6.89 -19.02
N THR A 428 18.83 -7.70 -19.16
CA THR A 428 17.45 -7.26 -18.90
C THR A 428 17.22 -6.86 -17.44
N LEU A 429 17.71 -7.64 -16.47
CA LEU A 429 17.58 -7.31 -15.06
C LEU A 429 18.45 -6.12 -14.67
N GLN A 430 19.66 -6.03 -15.23
CA GLN A 430 20.52 -4.84 -15.08
C GLN A 430 19.79 -3.58 -15.57
N GLU A 431 19.19 -3.62 -16.76
CA GLU A 431 18.39 -2.50 -17.29
C GLU A 431 17.21 -2.17 -16.38
N CYS A 432 16.48 -3.16 -15.87
CA CYS A 432 15.35 -2.93 -14.98
C CYS A 432 15.77 -2.20 -13.69
N PHE A 433 16.87 -2.62 -13.06
CA PHE A 433 17.39 -1.95 -11.85
C PHE A 433 17.92 -0.56 -12.16
N TYR A 434 18.74 -0.41 -13.20
CA TYR A 434 19.26 0.88 -13.62
C TYR A 434 18.14 1.89 -13.88
N GLN A 435 17.12 1.49 -14.67
CA GLN A 435 15.99 2.36 -14.99
C GLN A 435 15.09 2.67 -13.79
N THR A 436 15.20 1.92 -12.69
CA THR A 436 14.45 2.13 -11.44
C THR A 436 15.18 3.08 -10.49
N PHE A 437 16.50 2.93 -10.35
CA PHE A 437 17.27 3.65 -9.33
C PHE A 437 18.04 4.86 -9.86
N GLN A 438 18.37 4.91 -11.16
CA GLN A 438 19.07 6.05 -11.73
C GLN A 438 18.13 7.23 -11.96
N LYS A 439 18.59 8.44 -11.59
CA LYS A 439 17.90 9.70 -11.89
C LYS A 439 17.59 9.80 -13.39
N GLY A 440 16.34 10.12 -13.72
CA GLY A 440 15.87 10.19 -15.11
C GLY A 440 15.55 8.83 -15.75
N GLY A 441 15.78 7.72 -15.05
CA GLY A 441 15.41 6.39 -15.49
C GLY A 441 13.90 6.26 -15.78
N LYS A 442 13.56 5.38 -16.72
CA LYS A 442 12.19 5.13 -17.19
C LYS A 442 11.23 4.79 -16.04
N TYR A 443 11.71 4.09 -15.02
CA TYR A 443 10.95 3.63 -13.87
C TYR A 443 11.28 4.40 -12.58
N ALA A 444 12.06 5.47 -12.64
CA ALA A 444 12.51 6.26 -11.49
C ALA A 444 11.47 7.27 -10.95
N ASN A 445 10.19 7.06 -11.23
CA ASN A 445 9.10 7.98 -10.86
C ASN A 445 7.89 7.19 -10.35
N GLU A 446 7.23 7.70 -9.31
CA GLU A 446 6.01 7.14 -8.70
C GLU A 446 4.95 6.69 -9.72
N LYS A 447 4.81 7.38 -10.86
CA LYS A 447 3.83 7.02 -11.90
C LYS A 447 4.26 5.88 -12.82
N LYS A 448 5.55 5.56 -12.84
CA LYS A 448 6.19 4.66 -13.81
C LYS A 448 6.92 3.48 -13.19
N PHE A 449 6.94 3.33 -11.86
CA PHE A 449 7.63 2.20 -11.22
C PHE A 449 7.29 0.85 -11.88
N LEU A 450 8.33 0.03 -12.04
CA LEU A 450 8.18 -1.29 -12.60
C LEU A 450 7.38 -2.17 -11.63
N LYS A 451 6.25 -2.67 -12.10
CA LYS A 451 5.31 -3.43 -11.27
C LYS A 451 5.89 -4.81 -10.90
N PRO A 452 5.53 -5.38 -9.73
CA PRO A 452 5.98 -6.71 -9.31
C PRO A 452 5.78 -7.81 -10.35
N LYS A 453 4.67 -7.79 -11.11
CA LYS A 453 4.43 -8.76 -12.20
C LYS A 453 5.49 -8.72 -13.30
N LYS A 454 6.06 -7.55 -13.59
CA LYS A 454 7.13 -7.40 -14.60
C LYS A 454 8.46 -7.88 -14.07
N TRP A 455 8.80 -7.55 -12.82
CA TRP A 455 9.93 -8.17 -12.14
C TRP A 455 9.84 -9.69 -12.18
N LEU A 456 8.69 -10.26 -11.80
CA LEU A 456 8.47 -11.70 -11.76
C LEU A 456 8.78 -12.35 -13.11
N GLN A 457 8.27 -11.80 -14.22
CA GLN A 457 8.55 -12.30 -15.57
C GLN A 457 10.05 -12.32 -15.89
N HIS A 458 10.78 -11.25 -15.54
CA HIS A 458 12.22 -11.17 -15.81
C HIS A 458 13.03 -12.12 -14.93
N PHE A 459 12.68 -12.21 -13.65
CA PHE A 459 13.33 -13.13 -12.70
C PHE A 459 13.07 -14.60 -13.06
N GLU A 460 11.84 -14.99 -13.44
CA GLU A 460 11.53 -16.36 -13.88
C GLU A 460 12.29 -16.74 -15.15
N LYS A 461 12.41 -15.83 -16.12
CA LYS A 461 13.23 -16.06 -17.32
C LYS A 461 14.70 -16.24 -16.96
N PHE A 462 15.23 -15.38 -16.09
CA PHE A 462 16.63 -15.45 -15.66
C PHE A 462 16.94 -16.71 -14.84
N HIS A 463 16.04 -17.12 -13.94
CA HIS A 463 16.20 -18.34 -13.15
C HIS A 463 16.31 -19.60 -14.02
N LYS A 464 15.59 -19.64 -15.15
CA LYS A 464 15.69 -20.76 -16.11
C LYS A 464 17.02 -20.80 -16.85
N SER A 465 17.74 -19.68 -16.96
CA SER A 465 19.05 -19.61 -17.62
C SER A 465 20.25 -19.84 -16.69
N LEU A 466 20.03 -19.85 -15.37
CA LEU A 466 21.01 -20.24 -14.36
C LEU A 466 20.95 -21.75 -14.13
#